data_AF-Q9I0H0-F1
#
_entry.id   AF-Q9I0H0-F1
#
_cell.length_a   1.000
_cell.length_b   1.000
_cell.length_c   1.000
_cell.angle_alpha   90.00
_cell.angle_beta   90.00
_cell.angle_gamma   90.00
#
_symmetry.space_group_name_H-M   'P 1'
#
loop_
_entity.id
_entity.type
_entity.pdbx_description
1 polymer ?
#
loop_
_entity_poly.entity_id
_entity_poly.type
_entity_poly.pdbx_seq_one_letter_code
_entity_poly.pdbx_strand_id
1 'polypeptide(L)' 'MHTRLPTHGEERGAVHFITQACDKLYNDGSFLLSREKAYYECLLENLPGVENNLAAQKIRSACESKSQN' A
#
# COMPACT_ATOMS: atom_id res chain seq x y z
N MET A 1 16.49 16.57 -6.18
CA MET A 1 16.37 15.57 -7.26
C MET A 1 14.92 15.12 -7.30
N HIS A 2 14.19 15.45 -8.36
CA HIS A 2 12.81 14.98 -8.52
C HIS A 2 12.89 13.65 -9.26
N THR A 3 12.83 12.55 -8.53
CA THR A 3 12.80 11.21 -9.14
C THR A 3 11.50 11.14 -9.94
N ARG A 4 11.60 11.26 -11.27
CA ARG A 4 10.50 11.01 -12.20
C ARG A 4 10.13 9.54 -12.04
N LEU A 5 9.02 9.25 -11.36
CA LEU A 5 8.48 7.89 -11.31
C LEU A 5 8.25 7.41 -12.75
N PRO A 6 8.83 6.27 -13.17
CA PRO A 6 8.61 5.72 -14.49
C PRO A 6 7.13 5.35 -14.67
N THR A 7 6.50 6.04 -15.60
CA THR A 7 5.14 5.78 -16.08
C THR A 7 5.21 4.78 -17.22
N HIS A 8 5.04 3.48 -16.98
CA HIS A 8 4.45 2.49 -17.92
C HIS A 8 4.61 1.06 -17.38
N GLY A 9 3.55 0.25 -17.44
CA GLY A 9 3.66 -1.21 -17.40
C GLY A 9 3.45 -1.87 -16.04
N GLU A 10 4.52 -2.25 -15.34
CA GLU A 10 4.46 -3.45 -14.46
C GLU A 10 5.11 -3.28 -13.08
N GLU A 11 6.00 -2.30 -12.89
CA GLU A 11 6.70 -2.06 -11.60
C GLU A 11 5.77 -1.46 -10.53
N ARG A 12 4.69 -0.81 -10.95
CA ARG A 12 3.98 0.17 -10.11
C ARG A 12 2.96 -0.44 -9.15
N GLY A 13 2.86 -1.75 -8.98
CA GLY A 13 1.93 -2.34 -8.01
C GLY A 13 2.24 -1.84 -6.60
N ALA A 14 3.34 -2.31 -6.03
CA ALA A 14 3.73 -1.98 -4.66
C ALA A 14 3.87 -0.47 -4.44
N VAL A 15 4.58 0.22 -5.33
CA VAL A 15 4.77 1.68 -5.23
C VAL A 15 3.44 2.43 -5.24
N HIS A 16 2.49 2.03 -6.10
CA HIS A 16 1.17 2.65 -6.12
C HIS A 16 0.42 2.42 -4.81
N PHE A 17 0.43 1.21 -4.27
CA PHE A 17 -0.25 0.91 -3.00
C PHE A 17 0.40 1.62 -1.83
N ILE A 18 1.73 1.71 -1.78
CA ILE A 18 2.46 2.47 -0.77
C ILE A 18 2.07 3.95 -0.87
N THR A 19 2.07 4.51 -2.09
CA THR A 19 1.71 5.92 -2.30
C THR A 19 0.27 6.20 -1.85
N GLN A 20 -0.68 5.33 -2.21
CA GLN A 20 -2.07 5.45 -1.76
C GLN A 20 -2.21 5.28 -0.25
N ALA A 21 -1.49 4.34 0.36
CA ALA A 21 -1.51 4.11 1.79
C ALA A 21 -0.99 5.33 2.55
N CYS A 22 0.13 5.90 2.12
CA CYS A 22 0.67 7.15 2.68
C CYS A 22 -0.32 8.30 2.54
N ASP A 23 -0.89 8.51 1.34
CA ASP A 23 -1.85 9.58 1.08
C ASP A 23 -3.09 9.46 1.99
N LYS A 24 -3.63 8.24 2.14
CA LYS A 24 -4.81 7.98 2.96
C LYS A 24 -4.53 8.12 4.46
N LEU A 25 -3.40 7.60 4.93
CA LEU A 25 -3.03 7.73 6.34
C LEU A 25 -2.71 9.19 6.71
N TYR A 26 -2.15 9.97 5.79
CA TYR A 26 -1.76 11.35 6.04
C TYR A 26 -2.91 12.35 5.89
N ASN A 27 -3.70 12.28 4.80
CA ASN A 27 -4.78 13.23 4.53
C ASN A 27 -6.10 12.82 5.18
N ASP A 28 -6.47 11.54 5.09
CA ASP A 28 -7.77 11.00 5.49
C ASP A 28 -7.71 10.20 6.80
N GLY A 29 -6.57 10.16 7.49
CA GLY A 29 -6.33 9.27 8.63
C GLY A 29 -7.38 9.36 9.74
N SER A 30 -8.03 10.52 9.89
CA SER A 30 -9.12 10.75 10.84
C SER A 30 -10.47 10.15 10.43
N PHE A 31 -10.71 9.97 9.13
CA PHE A 31 -11.95 9.39 8.58
C PHE A 31 -11.83 7.87 8.34
N LEU A 32 -10.60 7.34 8.30
CA LEU A 32 -10.38 5.91 8.17
C LEU A 32 -10.87 5.18 9.41
N LEU A 33 -11.62 4.10 9.18
CA LEU A 33 -11.94 3.15 10.25
C LEU A 33 -10.63 2.58 10.81
N SER A 34 -10.61 2.22 12.10
CA SER A 34 -9.44 1.59 12.74
C SER A 34 -8.96 0.37 11.95
N ARG A 35 -9.91 -0.34 11.33
CA ARG A 35 -9.70 -1.44 10.41
C ARG A 35 -8.93 -1.06 9.14
N GLU A 36 -9.30 0.05 8.51
CA GLU A 36 -8.64 0.57 7.30
C GLU A 36 -7.25 1.11 7.63
N LYS A 37 -7.11 1.80 8.77
CA LYS A 37 -5.81 2.23 9.27
C LYS A 37 -4.86 1.03 9.43
N ALA A 38 -5.31 -0.04 10.09
CA ALA A 38 -4.54 -1.27 10.24
C ALA A 38 -4.19 -1.93 8.89
N TYR A 39 -5.09 -1.84 7.90
CA TYR A 39 -4.82 -2.31 6.53
C TYR A 39 -3.68 -1.52 5.88
N TYR A 40 -3.76 -0.19 5.87
CA TYR A 40 -2.71 0.65 5.27
C TYR A 40 -1.38 0.55 6.01
N GLU A 41 -1.39 0.49 7.34
CA GLU A 41 -0.19 0.24 8.15
C GLU A 41 0.44 -1.11 7.77
N CYS A 42 -0.36 -2.18 7.62
CA CYS A 42 0.13 -3.47 7.17
C CYS A 42 0.77 -3.41 5.78
N LEU A 43 0.21 -2.63 4.86
CA LEU A 43 0.80 -2.40 3.54
C LEU A 43 2.16 -1.71 3.63
N LEU A 44 2.28 -0.66 4.45
CA LEU A 44 3.54 0.07 4.61
C LEU A 44 4.63 -0.78 5.27
N GLU A 45 4.27 -1.74 6.10
CA GLU A 45 5.24 -2.64 6.75
C GLU A 45 5.69 -3.78 5.83
N ASN A 46 4.82 -4.27 4.93
CA ASN A 46 5.08 -5.50 4.15
C ASN A 46 5.34 -5.26 2.65
N LEU A 47 4.87 -4.16 2.08
CA LEU A 47 5.12 -3.84 0.67
C LEU A 47 6.52 -3.29 0.33
N PRO A 48 7.26 -2.62 1.22
CA PRO A 48 8.61 -2.19 0.89
C PRO A 48 9.51 -3.37 0.53
N GLY A 49 10.23 -3.26 -0.59
CA GLY A 49 11.07 -4.34 -1.13
C GLY A 49 10.33 -5.34 -2.03
N VAL A 50 9.03 -5.18 -2.22
CA VAL A 50 8.25 -6.03 -3.12
C VAL A 50 8.29 -5.45 -4.54
N GLU A 51 9.17 -6.01 -5.36
CA GLU A 51 9.29 -5.61 -6.78
C GLU A 51 8.27 -6.34 -7.67
N ASN A 52 7.75 -7.47 -7.22
CA ASN A 52 6.81 -8.28 -7.98
C ASN A 52 5.35 -7.87 -7.70
N ASN A 53 4.63 -7.44 -8.73
CA ASN A 53 3.22 -7.07 -8.63
C ASN A 53 2.33 -8.21 -8.09
N LEU A 54 2.62 -9.48 -8.43
CA LEU A 54 1.88 -10.61 -7.86
C LEU A 54 2.08 -10.73 -6.35
N ALA A 55 3.30 -10.51 -5.86
CA ALA A 55 3.59 -10.52 -4.43
C ALA A 55 2.90 -9.34 -3.74
N ALA A 56 2.90 -8.14 -4.35
CA ALA A 56 2.19 -6.98 -3.83
C ALA A 56 0.68 -7.23 -3.72
N GLN A 57 0.10 -7.92 -4.70
CA GLN A 57 -1.31 -8.36 -4.65
C GLN A 57 -1.57 -9.35 -3.53
N LYS A 58 -0.72 -10.36 -3.36
CA LYS A 58 -0.86 -11.34 -2.25
C LYS A 58 -0.77 -10.66 -0.89
N ILE A 59 0.16 -9.71 -0.73
CA ILE A 59 0.31 -8.93 0.50
C ILE A 59 -0.93 -8.08 0.76
N ARG A 60 -1.49 -7.44 -0.26
CA ARG A 60 -2.78 -6.74 -0.12
C ARG A 60 -3.88 -7.66 0.40
N SER A 61 -4.07 -8.82 -0.21
CA SER A 61 -5.07 -9.79 0.27
C SER A 61 -4.81 -10.25 1.70
N ALA A 62 -3.54 -10.47 2.07
CA ALA A 62 -3.16 -10.85 3.43
C ALA A 62 -3.45 -9.73 4.44
N CYS A 63 -3.11 -8.48 4.11
CA CYS A 63 -3.38 -7.32 4.95
C CYS A 63 -4.88 -7.05 5.08
N GLU A 64 -5.65 -7.23 4.01
CA GLU A 64 -7.11 -7.12 4.06
C GLU A 64 -7.69 -8.18 4.99
N SER A 65 -7.25 -9.44 4.85
CA SER A 65 -7.67 -10.54 5.74
C SER A 65 -7.32 -10.24 7.21
N LYS A 66 -6.13 -9.70 7.49
CA LYS A 66 -5.70 -9.31 8.83
C LYS A 66 -6.57 -8.19 9.41
N SER A 67 -6.93 -7.23 8.56
CA SER A 67 -7.78 -6.10 8.91
C SER A 67 -9.21 -6.53 9.26
N GLN A 68 -9.72 -7.64 8.71
CA GLN A 68 -11.08 -8.13 9.00
C GLN A 68 -11.29 -8.74 10.39
N ASN A 69 -10.20 -9.05 11.12
CA ASN A 69 -10.23 -9.81 12.37
C ASN A 69 -9.89 -8.93 13.56
#